data_AF-A0A7I7SAK3-F1
#
_entry.id   AF-A0A7I7SAK3-F1
#
_cell.length_a   1.000
_cell.length_b   1.000
_cell.length_c   1.000
_cell.angle_alpha   90.00
_cell.angle_beta   90.00
_cell.angle_gamma   90.00
#
_symmetry.space_group_name_H-M   'P 1'
#
loop_
_entity.id
_entity.type
_entity.pdbx_description
1 polymer ?
#
loop_
_entity_poly.entity_id
_entity_poly.type
_entity_poly.pdbx_seq_one_letter_code
_entity_poly.pdbx_strand_id
1 'polypeptide(L)'
;MVPAAVTGHLPSTERLAAQIIVAAEGDGTLVERTAEVLPWVRALSPQDQVACAQQLLDAARTSRSSGPLRLVDALIMWRATAAAIAEGLDQDDLDWLDVPTPVERP
;
A
#
# COMPACT_ATOMS: atom_id res chain seq x y z
N MET A 1 -6.09 10.69 21.49
CA MET A 1 -5.33 9.57 22.09
C MET A 1 -5.20 8.50 21.01
N VAL A 2 -4.07 8.48 20.31
CA VAL A 2 -3.78 7.52 19.23
C VAL A 2 -3.23 6.25 19.88
N PRO A 3 -3.71 5.03 19.55
CA PRO A 3 -3.28 3.83 20.26
C PRO A 3 -1.80 3.54 19.99
N ALA A 4 -1.06 3.35 21.09
CA ALA A 4 0.35 3.03 21.16
C ALA A 4 0.63 1.55 20.84
N ALA A 5 0.26 1.11 19.62
CA ALA A 5 0.39 -0.29 19.20
C ALA A 5 0.97 -0.46 17.78
N VAL A 6 1.92 0.39 17.38
CA VAL A 6 2.71 0.18 16.15
C VAL A 6 4.22 0.27 16.39
N THR A 7 4.69 -0.09 17.58
CA THR A 7 6.12 -0.21 17.88
C THR A 7 6.55 -1.69 17.94
N GLY A 8 6.03 -2.51 17.03
CA GLY A 8 6.83 -3.64 16.57
C GLY A 8 7.96 -3.05 15.74
N HIS A 9 9.21 -3.42 16.03
CA HIS A 9 10.42 -2.94 15.34
C HIS A 9 10.26 -3.06 13.82
N LEU A 10 9.68 -2.03 13.20
CA LEU A 10 9.74 -1.86 11.76
C LEU A 10 11.25 -1.84 11.46
N PRO A 11 11.75 -2.68 10.53
CA PRO A 11 13.10 -2.46 10.04
C PRO A 11 13.22 -0.98 9.73
N SER A 12 14.31 -0.34 10.15
CA SER A 12 14.53 1.08 9.84
C SER A 12 14.15 1.31 8.38
N THR A 13 13.37 2.35 8.09
CA THR A 13 12.76 2.54 6.76
C THR A 13 13.79 2.43 5.62
N GLU A 14 15.03 2.80 5.91
CA GLU A 14 16.21 2.61 5.05
C GLU A 14 16.52 1.14 4.73
N ARG A 15 16.50 0.26 5.73
CA ARG A 15 16.69 -1.19 5.52
C ARG A 15 15.55 -1.77 4.69
N LEU A 16 14.32 -1.32 4.91
CA LEU A 16 13.20 -1.74 4.08
C LEU A 16 13.35 -1.24 2.64
N ALA A 17 13.74 0.02 2.45
CA ALA A 17 14.03 0.59 1.13
C ALA A 17 15.11 -0.24 0.41
N ALA A 18 16.20 -0.59 1.10
CA ALA A 18 17.26 -1.43 0.54
C ALA A 18 16.75 -2.82 0.14
N GLN A 19 15.94 -3.47 0.98
CA GLN A 19 15.35 -4.78 0.66
C GLN A 19 14.45 -4.73 -0.58
N ILE A 20 13.62 -3.70 -0.71
CA ILE A 20 12.75 -3.50 -1.90
C ILE A 20 13.61 -3.30 -3.16
N ILE A 21 14.67 -2.49 -3.07
CA ILE A 21 15.58 -2.24 -4.21
C ILE A 21 16.28 -3.53 -4.64
N VAL A 22 16.82 -4.29 -3.68
CA VAL A 22 17.49 -5.58 -3.96
C VAL A 22 16.51 -6.60 -4.54
N ALA A 23 15.30 -6.71 -3.98
CA ALA A 23 14.27 -7.59 -4.52
C ALA A 23 13.92 -7.21 -5.97
N ALA A 24 13.88 -5.91 -6.31
CA ALA A 24 13.62 -5.45 -7.67
C ALA A 24 14.71 -5.81 -8.71
N GLU A 25 15.86 -6.35 -8.30
CA GLU A 25 16.93 -6.82 -9.19
C GLU A 25 16.90 -8.35 -9.42
N GLY A 26 16.10 -9.10 -8.66
CA GLY A 26 15.97 -10.56 -8.81
C GLY A 26 15.16 -11.04 -10.02
N ASP A 27 15.07 -12.36 -10.18
CA ASP A 27 14.31 -13.01 -11.25
C ASP A 27 12.79 -13.04 -11.00
N GLY A 28 11.98 -12.95 -12.06
CA GLY A 28 10.51 -12.95 -11.98
C GLY A 28 9.89 -11.55 -12.02
N THR A 29 8.60 -11.45 -11.71
CA THR A 29 7.88 -10.16 -11.77
C THR A 29 8.19 -9.29 -10.55
N LEU A 30 8.06 -7.97 -10.69
CA LEU A 30 8.26 -7.05 -9.56
C LEU A 30 7.25 -7.32 -8.43
N VAL A 31 6.01 -7.69 -8.78
CA VAL A 31 4.95 -8.03 -7.81
C VAL A 31 5.33 -9.25 -6.98
N GLU A 32 5.80 -10.34 -7.61
CA GLU A 32 6.25 -11.54 -6.90
C GLU A 32 7.33 -11.22 -5.88
N ARG A 33 8.37 -10.52 -6.33
CA ARG A 33 9.53 -10.18 -5.50
C ARG A 33 9.19 -9.18 -4.39
N THR A 34 8.30 -8.23 -4.67
CA THR A 34 7.82 -7.29 -3.64
C THR A 34 6.95 -8.00 -2.62
N ALA A 35 6.13 -8.97 -3.05
CA ALA A 35 5.30 -9.78 -2.15
C ALA A 35 6.12 -10.73 -1.25
N GLU A 36 7.32 -11.14 -1.66
CA GLU A 36 8.24 -11.87 -0.77
C GLU A 36 8.70 -10.99 0.41
N VAL A 37 8.93 -9.69 0.19
CA VAL A 37 9.32 -8.73 1.22
C VAL A 37 8.11 -8.22 2.02
N LEU A 38 6.97 -8.03 1.34
CA LEU A 38 5.75 -7.42 1.86
C LEU A 38 4.54 -8.29 1.46
N PRO A 39 4.26 -9.40 2.17
CA PRO A 39 3.24 -10.38 1.77
C PRO A 39 1.83 -9.81 1.61
N TRP A 40 1.50 -8.73 2.34
CA TRP A 40 0.21 -8.06 2.27
C TRP A 40 -0.10 -7.47 0.89
N VAL A 41 0.90 -7.25 0.03
CA VAL A 41 0.70 -6.79 -1.35
C VAL A 41 -0.24 -7.73 -2.10
N ARG A 42 -0.19 -9.04 -1.83
CA ARG A 42 -1.07 -10.04 -2.48
C ARG A 42 -2.55 -9.91 -2.12
N ALA A 43 -2.89 -9.15 -1.07
CA ALA A 43 -4.28 -8.88 -0.73
C ALA A 43 -4.92 -7.80 -1.62
N LEU A 44 -4.11 -7.04 -2.36
CA LEU A 44 -4.60 -6.05 -3.32
C LEU A 44 -5.18 -6.72 -4.57
N SER A 45 -6.01 -5.98 -5.32
CA SER A 45 -6.43 -6.38 -6.66
C SER A 45 -5.21 -6.59 -7.59
N PRO A 46 -5.28 -7.40 -8.65
CA PRO A 46 -4.13 -7.64 -9.54
C PRO A 46 -3.54 -6.35 -10.16
N GLN A 47 -4.39 -5.36 -10.46
CA GLN A 47 -3.94 -4.07 -10.97
C GLN A 47 -3.24 -3.25 -9.89
N ASP A 48 -3.81 -3.21 -8.68
CA ASP A 48 -3.23 -2.49 -7.54
C ASP A 48 -1.93 -3.13 -7.05
N GLN A 49 -1.78 -4.45 -7.18
CA GLN A 49 -0.52 -5.15 -6.91
C GLN A 49 0.63 -4.56 -7.75
N VAL A 50 0.41 -4.35 -9.04
CA VAL A 50 1.41 -3.79 -9.96
C VAL A 50 1.71 -2.33 -9.62
N ALA A 51 0.67 -1.52 -9.41
CA ALA A 51 0.80 -0.10 -9.07
C ALA A 51 1.53 0.11 -7.73
N CYS A 52 1.14 -0.66 -6.72
CA CYS A 52 1.77 -0.66 -5.40
C CYS A 52 3.25 -1.03 -5.49
N ALA A 53 3.59 -2.15 -6.14
CA ALA A 53 4.97 -2.60 -6.24
C ALA A 53 5.87 -1.58 -6.95
N GLN A 54 5.38 -0.95 -8.03
CA GLN A 54 6.11 0.09 -8.74
C GLN A 54 6.30 1.35 -7.87
N GLN A 55 5.24 1.83 -7.21
CA GLN A 55 5.32 3.03 -6.38
C GLN A 55 6.24 2.84 -5.16
N LEU A 56 6.23 1.65 -4.54
CA LEU A 56 7.13 1.32 -3.44
C LEU A 56 8.59 1.30 -3.90
N LEU A 57 8.90 0.76 -5.08
CA LEU A 57 10.24 0.79 -5.65
C LEU A 57 10.72 2.22 -5.92
N ASP A 58 9.88 3.05 -6.53
CA ASP A 58 10.22 4.44 -6.83
C ASP A 58 10.42 5.27 -5.56
N ALA A 59 9.56 5.06 -4.55
CA ALA A 59 9.71 5.68 -3.23
C ALA A 59 10.98 5.20 -2.51
N ALA A 60 11.32 3.91 -2.60
CA ALA A 60 12.55 3.37 -2.02
C ALA A 60 13.81 3.95 -2.70
N ARG A 61 13.83 4.07 -4.02
CA ARG A 61 14.95 4.66 -4.77
C ARG A 61 15.17 6.14 -4.42
N THR A 62 14.08 6.89 -4.28
CA THR A 62 14.11 8.31 -3.90
C THR A 62 14.36 8.53 -2.41
N SER A 63 14.11 7.54 -1.56
CA SER A 63 14.39 7.61 -0.12
C SER A 63 15.86 7.92 0.17
N ARG A 64 16.78 7.59 -0.74
CA ARG A 64 18.21 7.87 -0.62
C ARG A 64 18.55 9.35 -0.84
N SER A 65 17.80 10.04 -1.70
CA SER A 65 18.06 11.44 -2.05
C SER A 65 17.17 12.42 -1.29
N SER A 66 15.95 12.02 -0.94
CA SER A 66 14.89 12.91 -0.46
C SER A 66 14.34 12.52 0.91
N GLY A 67 14.93 11.51 1.57
CA GLY A 67 14.53 11.01 2.87
C GLY A 67 13.35 10.02 2.83
N PRO A 68 13.09 9.32 3.95
CA PRO A 68 12.21 8.15 3.99
C PRO A 68 10.71 8.45 3.86
N LEU A 69 10.31 9.72 3.96
CA LEU A 69 8.90 10.12 4.10
C LEU A 69 8.02 9.55 2.99
N ARG A 70 8.46 9.65 1.73
CA ARG A 70 7.70 9.15 0.57
C ARG A 70 7.44 7.64 0.63
N LEU A 71 8.40 6.86 1.13
CA LEU A 71 8.23 5.42 1.28
C LEU A 71 7.26 5.10 2.43
N VAL A 72 7.35 5.84 3.53
CA VAL A 72 6.42 5.69 4.66
C VAL A 72 4.99 6.00 4.22
N ASP A 73 4.77 7.11 3.51
CA ASP A 73 3.44 7.53 3.05
C ASP A 73 2.84 6.49 2.11
N ALA A 74 3.63 5.98 1.14
CA ALA A 74 3.19 4.93 0.23
C ALA A 74 2.84 3.64 0.97
N LEU A 75 3.65 3.24 1.96
CA LEU A 75 3.38 2.04 2.77
C LEU A 75 2.08 2.18 3.58
N ILE A 76 1.84 3.33 4.20
CA ILE A 76 0.62 3.57 4.98
C ILE A 76 -0.61 3.53 4.07
N MET A 77 -0.55 4.26 2.95
CA MET A 77 -1.64 4.34 1.98
C MET A 77 -2.02 2.97 1.45
N TRP A 78 -1.06 2.22 0.88
CA TRP A 78 -1.34 0.92 0.26
C TRP A 78 -1.75 -0.15 1.27
N ARG A 79 -1.22 -0.10 2.49
CA ARG A 79 -1.61 -1.04 3.54
C ARG A 79 -3.04 -0.79 4.02
N ALA A 80 -3.48 0.46 4.05
CA ALA A 80 -4.88 0.78 4.32
C ALA A 80 -5.80 0.24 3.20
N THR A 81 -5.41 0.38 1.93
CA THR A 81 -6.15 -0.21 0.80
C THR A 81 -6.23 -1.73 0.91
N ALA A 82 -5.11 -2.41 1.20
CA ALA A 82 -5.08 -3.86 1.37
C ALA A 82 -5.97 -4.33 2.54
N ALA A 83 -6.02 -3.56 3.63
CA ALA A 83 -6.92 -3.85 4.74
C ALA A 83 -8.39 -3.70 4.34
N ALA A 84 -8.75 -2.62 3.63
CA ALA A 84 -10.10 -2.41 3.14
C ALA A 84 -10.57 -3.54 2.21
N ILE A 85 -9.73 -3.98 1.27
CA ILE A 85 -10.02 -5.12 0.38
C ILE A 85 -10.18 -6.41 1.19
N ALA A 86 -9.31 -6.66 2.18
CA ALA A 86 -9.42 -7.85 3.02
C ALA A 86 -10.70 -7.88 3.87
N GLU A 87 -11.25 -6.71 4.21
CA GLU A 87 -12.56 -6.55 4.86
C GLU A 87 -13.74 -6.61 3.88
N GLY A 88 -13.47 -6.76 2.58
CA GLY A 88 -14.50 -6.80 1.53
C GLY A 88 -15.10 -5.44 1.20
N LEU A 89 -14.46 -4.35 1.63
CA LEU A 89 -14.91 -2.98 1.37
C LEU A 89 -14.58 -2.50 -0.06
N ASP A 90 -14.01 -3.36 -0.89
CA ASP A 90 -13.80 -3.11 -2.32
C ASP A 90 -14.98 -3.58 -3.19
N GLN A 91 -15.94 -4.30 -2.59
CA GLN A 91 -17.16 -4.76 -3.23
C GLN A 91 -18.23 -3.66 -3.18
N ASP A 92 -18.02 -2.58 -3.93
CA ASP A 92 -19.09 -1.63 -4.19
C ASP A 92 -19.98 -2.19 -5.31
N ASP A 93 -21.02 -2.94 -4.93
CA ASP A 93 -22.26 -2.93 -5.71
C ASP A 93 -22.90 -1.56 -5.46
N LEU A 94 -22.31 -0.54 -6.08
CA LEU A 94 -22.66 0.86 -5.93
C LEU A 94 -24.06 1.04 -6.54
N ASP A 95 -25.08 0.86 -5.70
CA ASP A 95 -26.48 1.16 -6.04
C ASP A 95 -26.64 2.68 -6.11
N TRP A 96 -26.26 3.23 -7.27
CA TRP A 96 -26.49 4.62 -7.58
C TRP A 96 -27.99 4.88 -7.49
N LEU A 97 -28.37 5.86 -6.66
CA LEU A 97 -29.77 6.30 -6.59
C LEU A 97 -30.20 6.81 -7.97
N ASP A 98 -30.93 5.99 -8.71
CA ASP A 98 -31.52 6.35 -10.00
C ASP A 98 -32.48 7.54 -9.89
N VAL A 99 -33.01 7.78 -8.67
CA VAL A 99 -33.96 8.85 -8.38
C VAL A 99 -33.40 9.79 -7.30
N PRO A 100 -33.30 11.10 -7.57
CA PRO A 100 -32.86 12.08 -6.58
C PRO A 100 -33.84 12.10 -5.41
N THR A 101 -33.38 11.64 -4.25
CA THR A 101 -34.18 11.60 -3.03
C THR A 101 -33.99 12.91 -2.25
N PRO A 102 -35.05 13.64 -1.88
CA PRO A 102 -34.94 14.88 -1.11
C PRO A 102 -34.26 14.61 0.25
N VAL A 103 -33.13 15.27 0.51
CA VAL A 103 -32.45 15.24 1.81
C VAL A 103 -32.92 16.40 2.68
N GLU A 104 -33.17 16.15 3.95
CA GLU A 104 -33.61 17.17 4.89
C GLU A 104 -32.47 18.20 5.14
N ARG A 105 -32.85 19.47 5.30
CA ARG A 105 -31.86 20.56 5.45
C ARG A 105 -31.25 20.50 6.86
N PRO A 106 -29.93 20.75 7.00
CA PRO A 106 -29.23 20.70 8.29
C PRO A 106 -29.71 21.79 9.27
#